data_AF-A0A383AZF2-F1
#
_entry.id   AF-A0A383AZF2-F1
#
_cell.length_a   1.000
_cell.length_b   1.000
_cell.length_c   1.000
_cell.angle_alpha   90.00
_cell.angle_beta   90.00
_cell.angle_gamma   90.00
#
_symmetry.space_group_name_H-M   'P 1'
#
loop_
_entity.id
_entity.type
_entity.pdbx_description
1 polymer ?
#
loop_
_entity_poly.entity_id
_entity_poly.type
_entity_poly.pdbx_seq_one_letter_code
_entity_poly.pdbx_strand_id
1 'polypeptide(L)'
;MTKIDAKLLINGSDWEEYLSSMTENKKNLNKQIQIVKSKLDLHEQIKKLEAKLENKKLIVLTEDFCPDSLFNLPIFITMSELISNLSL
;
A
#
# COMPACT_ATOMS: atom_id res chain seq x y z
N MET A 1 -2.84 -2.98 -23.31
CA MET A 1 -2.60 -3.43 -21.93
C MET A 1 -1.28 -4.16 -21.91
N THR A 2 -0.22 -3.55 -21.37
CA THR A 2 1.10 -4.18 -21.26
C THR A 2 0.98 -5.32 -20.25
N LYS A 3 1.35 -6.55 -20.64
CA LYS A 3 1.41 -7.67 -19.70
C LYS A 3 2.61 -7.42 -18.78
N ILE A 4 2.35 -7.17 -17.50
CA ILE A 4 3.40 -7.15 -16.48
C ILE A 4 3.95 -8.57 -16.40
N ASP A 5 5.26 -8.72 -16.64
CA ASP A 5 5.93 -10.02 -16.51
C ASP A 5 5.84 -10.48 -15.06
N ALA A 6 5.38 -11.72 -14.83
CA ALA A 6 5.33 -12.31 -13.50
C ALA A 6 6.71 -12.29 -12.82
N LYS A 7 7.81 -12.27 -13.57
CA LYS A 7 9.17 -12.12 -13.03
C LYS A 7 9.42 -10.78 -12.34
N LEU A 8 8.80 -9.69 -12.78
CA LEU A 8 8.90 -8.39 -12.10
C LEU A 8 8.22 -8.43 -10.73
N LEU A 9 7.24 -9.31 -10.53
CA LEU A 9 6.58 -9.51 -9.24
C LEU A 9 7.41 -10.33 -8.24
N ILE A 10 8.41 -11.09 -8.72
CA ILE A 10 9.28 -11.92 -7.88
C ILE A 10 10.27 -11.06 -7.09
N ASN A 11 10.58 -9.85 -7.57
CA ASN A 11 11.51 -8.92 -6.94
C ASN A 11 10.81 -7.78 -6.17
N GLY A 12 9.49 -7.83 -6.03
CA GLY A 12 8.76 -6.88 -5.20
C GLY A 12 8.94 -7.21 -3.72
N SER A 13 9.03 -6.17 -2.89
CA SER A 13 9.04 -6.28 -1.43
C SER A 13 7.62 -6.18 -0.89
N ASP A 14 7.34 -6.81 0.25
CA ASP A 14 6.17 -6.43 1.03
C ASP A 14 6.31 -4.97 1.53
N TRP A 15 5.20 -4.35 1.93
CA TRP A 15 5.24 -2.93 2.27
C TRP A 15 6.04 -2.66 3.55
N GLU A 16 6.12 -3.62 4.48
CA GLU A 16 6.94 -3.55 5.69
C GLU A 16 8.44 -3.59 5.37
N GLU A 17 8.86 -4.44 4.45
CA GLU A 17 10.21 -4.55 3.89
C GLU A 17 10.57 -3.26 3.17
N TYR A 18 9.68 -2.73 2.31
CA TYR A 18 9.88 -1.45 1.64
C TYR A 18 10.07 -0.31 2.67
N LEU A 19 9.17 -0.18 3.64
CA LEU A 19 9.30 0.82 4.70
C LEU A 19 10.60 0.64 5.50
N SER A 20 11.04 -0.61 5.69
CA SER A 20 12.26 -0.92 6.40
C SER A 20 13.51 -0.51 5.63
N SER A 21 13.52 -0.67 4.30
CA SER A 21 14.63 -0.29 3.42
C SER A 21 14.72 1.23 3.16
N MET A 22 13.64 1.97 3.40
CA MET A 22 13.60 3.41 3.09
C MET A 22 14.71 4.22 3.78
N THR A 23 15.38 5.08 3.02
CA THR A 23 16.46 5.95 3.53
C THR A 23 16.04 7.39 3.79
N GLU A 24 15.17 7.96 2.97
CA GLU A 24 14.80 9.39 3.05
C GLU A 24 13.53 9.64 3.87
N ASN A 25 12.43 9.00 3.48
CA ASN A 25 11.09 9.37 3.96
C ASN A 25 10.48 8.41 4.98
N LYS A 26 11.25 7.43 5.47
CA LYS A 26 10.77 6.36 6.38
C LYS A 26 9.94 6.88 7.56
N LYS A 27 10.45 7.88 8.29
CA LYS A 27 9.76 8.46 9.45
C LYS A 27 8.44 9.13 9.08
N ASN A 28 8.43 9.85 7.95
CA ASN A 28 7.25 10.56 7.47
C ASN A 28 6.19 9.57 6.98
N LEU A 29 6.58 8.56 6.19
CA LEU A 29 5.66 7.53 5.73
C LEU A 29 5.05 6.78 6.91
N ASN A 30 5.87 6.35 7.88
CA ASN A 30 5.37 5.67 9.08
C ASN A 30 4.36 6.53 9.84
N LYS A 31 4.63 7.83 10.00
CA LYS A 31 3.67 8.77 10.62
C LYS A 31 2.36 8.83 9.84
N GLN A 32 2.40 8.91 8.51
CA GLN A 32 1.20 8.96 7.68
C GLN A 32 0.40 7.66 7.73
N ILE A 33 1.07 6.49 7.76
CA ILE A 33 0.42 5.18 7.97
C ILE A 33 -0.40 5.20 9.26
N GLN A 34 0.18 5.66 10.38
CA GLN A 34 -0.55 5.72 11.65
C GLN A 34 -1.74 6.70 11.60
N ILE A 35 -1.57 7.85 10.94
CA ILE A 35 -2.66 8.81 10.76
C ILE A 35 -3.81 8.18 9.97
N VAL A 36 -3.53 7.52 8.85
CA VAL A 36 -4.57 6.89 8.03
C VAL A 36 -5.26 5.75 8.78
N LYS A 37 -4.52 4.90 9.50
CA LYS A 37 -5.07 3.82 10.34
C LYS A 37 -5.97 4.32 11.48
N SER A 38 -5.81 5.57 11.92
CA SER A 38 -6.67 6.17 12.96
C SER A 38 -7.99 6.73 12.42
N LYS A 39 -8.17 6.83 11.09
CA LYS A 39 -9.37 7.41 10.46
C LYS A 39 -10.44 6.34 10.21
N LEU A 40 -11.29 6.12 11.21
CA LEU A 40 -12.34 5.11 11.16
C LEU A 40 -13.35 5.34 10.03
N ASP A 41 -13.67 6.60 9.72
CA ASP A 41 -14.55 6.98 8.61
C ASP A 41 -14.00 6.54 7.25
N LEU A 42 -12.67 6.58 7.08
CA LEU A 42 -12.01 6.07 5.89
C LEU A 42 -12.04 4.53 5.85
N HIS A 43 -11.90 3.86 6.99
CA HIS A 43 -11.98 2.39 7.04
C HIS A 43 -13.34 1.88 6.57
N GLU A 44 -14.42 2.53 6.99
CA GLU A 44 -15.77 2.23 6.52
C GLU A 44 -15.91 2.43 5.00
N GLN A 45 -15.28 3.47 4.45
CA GLN A 45 -15.28 3.72 3.00
C GLN A 45 -14.46 2.66 2.26
N ILE A 46 -13.28 2.29 2.76
CA ILE A 46 -12.43 1.24 2.18
C ILE A 46 -13.17 -0.10 2.16
N LYS A 47 -13.87 -0.46 3.23
CA LYS A 47 -14.62 -1.74 3.30
C LYS A 47 -15.72 -1.86 2.25
N LYS A 48 -16.29 -0.76 1.76
CA LYS A 48 -17.24 -0.79 0.63
C LYS A 48 -16.60 -1.29 -0.68
N LEU A 49 -15.27 -1.30 -0.78
CA LEU A 49 -14.52 -1.79 -1.93
C LEU A 49 -14.23 -3.30 -1.86
N GLU A 50 -14.49 -3.97 -0.73
CA GLU A 50 -14.11 -5.37 -0.49
C GLU A 50 -14.59 -6.29 -1.61
N ALA A 51 -15.88 -6.24 -1.97
CA ALA A 51 -16.43 -7.08 -3.04
C ALA A 51 -15.75 -6.92 -4.42
N LYS A 52 -15.03 -5.82 -4.66
CA LYS A 52 -14.30 -5.58 -5.92
C LYS A 52 -12.83 -5.98 -5.84
N LEU A 53 -12.25 -5.93 -4.64
CA LEU A 53 -10.82 -6.03 -4.42
C LEU A 53 -10.40 -7.29 -3.66
N GLU A 54 -11.34 -8.03 -3.09
CA GLU A 54 -11.08 -9.33 -2.46
C GLU A 54 -10.34 -10.25 -3.44
N ASN A 55 -9.32 -10.95 -2.95
CA ASN A 55 -8.48 -11.87 -3.73
C ASN A 55 -7.72 -11.19 -4.90
N LYS A 56 -7.49 -9.87 -4.83
CA LYS A 56 -6.63 -9.14 -5.78
C LYS A 56 -5.23 -8.92 -5.21
N LYS A 57 -4.32 -8.54 -6.10
CA LYS A 57 -2.98 -8.06 -5.77
C LYS A 57 -2.84 -6.61 -6.24
N LEU A 58 -2.50 -5.73 -5.31
CA LEU A 58 -2.05 -4.38 -5.60
C LEU A 58 -0.55 -4.43 -5.87
N ILE A 59 -0.10 -3.67 -6.86
CA ILE A 59 1.32 -3.57 -7.19
C ILE A 59 1.59 -2.07 -7.31
N VAL A 60 2.49 -1.56 -6.47
CA VAL A 60 2.86 -0.16 -6.48
C VAL A 60 4.30 -0.04 -6.95
N LEU A 61 4.52 0.83 -7.95
CA LEU A 61 5.84 1.22 -8.40
C LEU A 61 6.13 2.61 -7.84
N THR A 62 7.16 2.71 -7.00
CA THR A 62 7.48 3.94 -6.26
C THR A 62 8.97 3.98 -5.94
N GLU A 63 9.44 5.15 -5.53
CA GLU A 63 10.77 5.40 -5.01
C GLU A 63 10.70 6.09 -3.64
N ASP A 64 11.75 5.95 -2.83
CA ASP A 64 11.79 6.46 -1.45
C ASP A 64 11.55 7.95 -1.33
N PHE A 65 12.08 8.74 -2.27
CA PHE A 65 12.00 10.20 -2.27
C PHE A 65 10.67 10.71 -2.84
N CYS A 66 9.81 9.83 -3.38
CA CYS A 66 8.58 10.24 -4.04
C CYS A 66 7.59 10.87 -3.03
N PRO A 67 7.24 12.15 -3.19
CA PRO A 67 6.35 12.84 -2.26
C PRO A 67 4.91 12.30 -2.33
N ASP A 68 4.44 11.92 -3.51
CA ASP A 68 3.07 11.41 -3.69
C ASP A 68 2.86 10.07 -2.97
N SER A 69 3.92 9.26 -2.90
CA SER A 69 3.89 7.98 -2.21
C SER A 69 3.71 8.14 -0.69
N LEU A 70 4.10 9.27 -0.10
CA LEU A 70 3.84 9.57 1.31
C LEU A 70 2.34 9.69 1.62
N PHE A 71 1.52 10.04 0.63
CA PHE A 71 0.07 10.21 0.80
C PHE A 71 -0.72 9.01 0.31
N ASN A 72 -0.27 8.37 -0.79
CA ASN A 72 -1.01 7.27 -1.41
C ASN A 72 -0.68 5.91 -0.79
N LEU A 73 0.58 5.60 -0.47
CA LEU A 73 0.95 4.31 0.12
C LEU A 73 0.22 4.02 1.44
N PRO A 74 0.08 4.98 2.38
CA PRO A 74 -0.69 4.75 3.61
C PRO A 74 -2.11 4.24 3.34
N ILE A 75 -2.77 4.76 2.30
CA ILE A 75 -4.14 4.35 1.93
C ILE A 75 -4.11 2.91 1.41
N PHE A 76 -3.17 2.57 0.53
CA PHE A 76 -3.05 1.20 -0.01
C PHE A 76 -2.71 0.17 1.07
N ILE A 77 -1.84 0.53 2.03
CA ILE A 77 -1.51 -0.31 3.19
C ILE A 77 -2.76 -0.55 4.04
N THR A 78 -3.51 0.50 4.36
CA THR A 78 -4.78 0.34 5.10
C THR A 78 -5.80 -0.50 4.31
N MET A 79 -5.83 -0.41 2.98
CA MET A 79 -6.67 -1.27 2.14
C MET A 79 -6.27 -2.74 2.23
N SER A 80 -4.99 -3.08 2.13
CA SER A 80 -4.51 -4.47 2.21
C SER A 80 -4.74 -5.09 3.59
N GLU A 81 -4.71 -4.30 4.66
CA GLU A 81 -5.00 -4.78 6.02
C GLU A 81 -6.49 -4.98 6.28
N LEU A 82 -7.35 -4.16 5.66
CA LEU A 82 -8.80 -4.22 5.90
C LEU A 82 -9.52 -5.17 4.94
N ILE A 83 -9.09 -5.31 3.68
CA ILE A 83 -9.80 -6.11 2.67
C ILE A 83 -9.27 -7.54 2.69
N SER A 84 -10.19 -8.51 2.83
CA SER A 84 -9.83 -9.92 2.93
C SER A 84 -9.07 -10.39 1.68
N ASN A 85 -7.95 -11.09 1.89
CA ASN A 85 -7.09 -11.64 0.83
C ASN A 85 -6.62 -10.61 -0.22
N LEU A 86 -6.54 -9.32 0.13
CA LEU A 86 -5.90 -8.31 -0.71
C LEU A 86 -4.42 -8.23 -0.34
N SER A 87 -3.55 -8.62 -1.28
CA SER A 87 -2.10 -8.48 -1.11
C SER A 87 -1.63 -7.13 -1.69
N LEU A 88 -0.65 -6.52 -1.05
CA LEU A 88 0.09 -5.35 -1.51
C LEU A 88 1.56 -5.75 -1.69
#